data_AF-A0A2P4XM35-F1
#
_entry.id   AF-A0A2P4XM35-F1
#
_cell.length_a   1.000
_cell.length_b   1.000
_cell.length_c   1.000
_cell.angle_alpha   90.00
_cell.angle_beta   90.00
_cell.angle_gamma   90.00
#
_symmetry.space_group_name_H-M   'P 1'
#
loop_
_entity.id
_entity.type
_entity.pdbx_description
1 polymer ?
#
loop_
_entity_poly.entity_id
_entity_poly.type
_entity_poly.pdbx_seq_one_letter_code
_entity_poly.pdbx_strand_id
1 'polypeptide(L)'
;MARTRGESAAHVLSWLRRGYHQELSVERVLEAIRSVHGVVPLGGRVGGADGTTPPATPKNSALTLFSAEKNTKTSEKSTEAEDDDKRWTLLLTSVQLPSSGSQQELRKALETLWDQEQQDKDKKRLNIDSLRRKFFSERRNFFAVRIELLRAARNQQHPNAQAAEEVVDELLKEGLREALLDEMHGRQFYQPPRFAGVGTAERLALVAWELQFLEEEALLRELLLLVLVASREKATLDCAVKIAKTVHSWEVRVFDEIFTTSTLAMPVAQEMARKLTQVGMLVALRLLHTTGAVQEHGALQQVTKNFFLSQLYGGPDAMSEEPVASPVTGKPRK
;
A
#
# COMPACT_ATOMS: atom_id res chain seq x y z
N MET A 1 1.01 8.23 -38.55
CA MET A 1 0.19 8.64 -37.38
C MET A 1 1.12 8.84 -36.20
N ALA A 2 1.43 10.08 -35.86
CA ALA A 2 2.30 10.41 -34.75
C ALA A 2 1.53 10.19 -33.44
N ARG A 3 2.02 9.29 -32.57
CA ARG A 3 1.57 9.23 -31.18
C ARG A 3 1.92 10.58 -30.55
N THR A 4 0.93 11.44 -30.35
CA THR A 4 1.07 12.61 -29.48
C THR A 4 1.58 12.12 -28.13
N ARG A 5 2.70 12.69 -27.66
CA ARG A 5 3.25 12.43 -26.32
C ARG A 5 2.09 12.46 -25.32
N GLY A 6 1.74 11.31 -24.76
CA GLY A 6 0.74 11.22 -23.71
C GLY A 6 1.17 12.11 -22.55
N GLU A 7 0.25 12.90 -22.01
CA GLU A 7 0.52 13.70 -20.83
C GLU A 7 0.72 12.76 -19.64
N SER A 8 1.82 12.93 -18.90
CA SER A 8 2.11 12.09 -17.73
C SER A 8 1.38 12.63 -16.49
N ALA A 9 1.24 11.79 -15.46
CA ALA A 9 0.73 12.22 -14.15
C ALA A 9 1.50 13.44 -13.61
N ALA A 10 2.82 13.51 -13.83
CA ALA A 10 3.62 14.68 -13.45
C ALA A 10 3.22 15.96 -14.20
N HIS A 11 2.80 15.86 -15.46
CA HIS A 11 2.30 16.98 -16.24
C HIS A 11 0.98 17.50 -15.68
N VAL A 12 0.02 16.61 -15.42
CA VAL A 12 -1.26 16.94 -14.78
C VAL A 12 -1.03 17.57 -13.40
N LEU A 13 -0.11 17.02 -12.61
CA LEU A 13 0.23 17.57 -11.29
C LEU A 13 0.74 19.01 -11.38
N SER A 14 1.63 19.28 -12.35
CA SER A 14 2.14 20.63 -12.58
C SER A 14 1.05 21.58 -13.06
N TRP A 15 0.13 21.10 -13.90
CA TRP A 15 -1.01 21.88 -14.38
C TRP A 15 -1.94 22.29 -13.23
N LEU A 16 -2.29 21.36 -12.34
CA LEU A 16 -3.09 21.65 -11.14
C LEU A 16 -2.38 22.63 -10.22
N ARG A 17 -1.13 22.37 -9.83
CA ARG A 17 -0.41 23.19 -8.84
C ARG A 17 -0.11 24.61 -9.29
N ARG A 18 0.10 24.81 -10.59
CA ARG A 18 0.42 26.13 -11.15
C ARG A 18 -0.82 26.92 -11.58
N GLY A 19 -2.00 26.30 -11.54
CA GLY A 19 -3.26 26.95 -11.91
C GLY A 19 -3.26 27.49 -13.34
N TYR A 20 -2.65 26.77 -14.29
CA TYR A 20 -2.65 27.21 -15.68
C TYR A 20 -4.07 27.24 -16.23
N HIS A 21 -4.42 28.32 -16.92
CA HIS A 21 -5.72 28.49 -17.60
C HIS A 21 -5.86 27.67 -18.89
N GLN A 22 -4.81 26.96 -19.31
CA GLN A 22 -4.89 26.09 -20.47
C GLN A 22 -5.70 24.85 -20.07
N GLU A 23 -6.91 24.74 -20.63
CA GLU A 23 -7.83 23.65 -20.30
C GLU A 23 -7.29 22.31 -20.81
N LEU A 24 -7.02 21.40 -19.86
CA LEU A 24 -6.89 19.98 -20.15
C LEU A 24 -8.29 19.38 -20.12
N SER A 25 -8.66 18.65 -21.16
CA SER A 25 -9.94 17.95 -21.14
C SER A 25 -9.95 16.86 -20.07
N VAL A 26 -11.13 16.65 -19.48
CA VAL A 26 -11.36 15.62 -18.45
C VAL A 26 -10.88 14.24 -18.93
N GLU A 27 -11.14 13.90 -20.19
CA GLU A 27 -10.69 12.65 -20.81
C GLU A 27 -9.16 12.50 -20.83
N ARG A 28 -8.41 13.57 -21.13
CA ARG A 28 -6.93 13.54 -21.16
C ARG A 28 -6.35 13.45 -19.75
N VAL A 29 -6.97 14.11 -18.78
CA VAL A 29 -6.59 13.99 -17.37
C VAL A 29 -6.85 12.56 -16.89
N LEU A 30 -8.02 12.01 -17.16
CA LEU A 30 -8.38 10.64 -16.83
C LEU A 30 -7.46 9.65 -17.54
N GLU A 31 -7.16 9.83 -18.83
CA GLU A 31 -6.19 9.02 -19.55
C GLU A 31 -4.83 9.09 -18.87
N ALA A 32 -4.31 10.27 -18.53
CA ALA A 32 -3.00 10.42 -17.87
C ALA A 32 -2.94 9.74 -16.49
N ILE A 33 -4.03 9.73 -15.72
CA ILE A 33 -4.06 9.14 -14.36
C ILE A 33 -4.50 7.68 -14.32
N ARG A 34 -5.19 7.20 -15.36
CA ARG A 34 -5.55 5.78 -15.60
C ARG A 34 -4.42 5.05 -16.34
N SER A 35 -3.72 5.72 -17.25
CA SER A 35 -2.62 5.19 -18.08
C SER A 35 -1.29 5.08 -17.35
N VAL A 36 -1.24 5.28 -16.02
CA VAL A 36 -0.05 5.01 -15.22
C VAL A 36 0.17 3.50 -15.12
N HIS A 37 0.59 2.91 -16.25
CA HIS A 37 1.22 1.60 -16.48
C HIS A 37 0.73 0.41 -15.67
N GLY A 38 -0.52 0.40 -15.18
CA GLY A 38 -1.02 -0.65 -14.29
C GLY A 38 -0.19 -0.79 -13.00
N VAL A 39 0.57 0.24 -12.61
CA VAL A 39 1.53 0.20 -11.49
C VAL A 39 0.82 0.23 -10.13
N VAL A 40 -0.43 0.71 -10.09
CA VAL A 40 -1.26 0.73 -8.90
C VAL A 40 -2.71 0.40 -9.28
N PRO A 41 -3.22 -0.81 -8.99
CA PRO A 41 -4.65 -1.08 -8.94
C PRO A 41 -5.23 -0.42 -7.68
N LEU A 42 -5.29 0.91 -7.70
CA LEU A 42 -6.23 1.67 -6.91
C LEU A 42 -7.29 2.16 -7.88
N GLY A 43 -8.02 1.20 -8.44
CA GLY A 43 -9.04 1.44 -9.46
C GLY A 43 -9.93 0.22 -9.57
N GLY A 44 -11.22 0.46 -9.34
CA GLY A 44 -12.33 -0.48 -9.44
C GLY A 44 -12.10 -1.64 -10.38
N ARG A 45 -12.10 -2.84 -9.81
CA ARG A 45 -12.54 -3.99 -10.58
C ARG A 45 -14.06 -4.03 -10.49
N VAL A 46 -14.68 -3.84 -11.64
CA VAL A 46 -16.03 -4.30 -11.97
C VAL A 46 -16.13 -5.76 -11.54
N GLY A 47 -16.81 -6.02 -10.43
CA GLY A 47 -16.85 -7.36 -9.85
C GLY A 47 -17.47 -7.43 -8.46
N GLY A 48 -18.76 -7.09 -8.39
CA GLY A 48 -19.74 -7.81 -7.56
C GLY A 48 -19.55 -7.78 -6.04
N ALA A 49 -20.51 -7.14 -5.37
CA ALA A 49 -21.03 -7.69 -4.13
C ALA A 49 -21.29 -9.19 -4.31
N ASP A 50 -20.44 -10.04 -3.73
CA ASP A 50 -20.82 -11.34 -3.15
C ASP A 50 -19.59 -11.99 -2.53
N GLY A 51 -19.63 -12.15 -1.20
CA GLY A 51 -18.54 -12.58 -0.37
C GLY A 51 -18.02 -13.97 -0.72
N THR A 52 -16.76 -14.03 -1.17
CA THR A 52 -15.85 -15.18 -1.00
C THR A 52 -14.42 -14.71 -1.22
N THR A 53 -13.89 -13.85 -0.34
CA THR A 53 -12.45 -13.55 -0.32
C THR A 53 -11.71 -14.78 0.22
N PRO A 54 -10.86 -15.48 -0.55
CA PRO A 54 -10.00 -16.52 -0.01
C PRO A 54 -8.96 -15.87 0.93
N PRO A 55 -8.39 -16.61 1.90
CA PRO A 55 -7.51 -16.02 2.89
C PRO A 55 -6.24 -15.46 2.21
N ALA A 56 -5.93 -14.19 2.51
CA ALA A 56 -4.69 -13.51 2.12
C ALA A 56 -3.48 -14.00 2.95
N THR A 57 -3.27 -15.31 2.99
CA THR A 57 -2.03 -15.92 3.50
C THR A 57 -1.37 -16.68 2.36
N PRO A 58 -0.16 -16.30 1.92
CA PRO A 58 0.66 -17.26 1.20
C PRO A 58 0.98 -18.39 2.19
N LYS A 59 0.43 -19.58 1.93
CA LYS A 59 0.81 -20.81 2.62
C LYS A 59 2.34 -20.91 2.61
N ASN A 60 2.92 -20.98 3.80
CA ASN A 60 4.27 -21.40 4.14
C ASN A 60 5.20 -21.64 2.94
N SER A 61 5.97 -20.62 2.57
CA SER A 61 7.29 -20.88 1.99
C SER A 61 8.25 -20.90 3.16
N ALA A 62 8.55 -22.08 3.68
CA ALA A 62 9.61 -22.27 4.65
C ALA A 62 10.90 -21.67 4.07
N LEU A 63 11.29 -20.50 4.57
CA LEU A 63 12.58 -19.91 4.27
C LEU A 63 13.58 -20.59 5.17
N THR A 64 14.37 -21.48 4.56
CA THR A 64 15.70 -21.85 5.02
C THR A 64 16.53 -20.59 5.23
N LEU A 65 16.43 -20.05 6.44
CA LEU A 65 17.42 -19.16 7.05
C LEU A 65 18.67 -20.01 7.28
N PHE A 66 19.77 -19.64 6.63
CA PHE A 66 21.10 -20.29 6.65
C PHE A 66 21.24 -21.57 5.82
N SER A 67 21.50 -21.39 4.52
CA SER A 67 22.39 -22.29 3.78
C SER A 67 23.50 -21.46 3.15
N ALA A 68 24.59 -21.29 3.89
CA ALA A 68 25.88 -21.00 3.28
C ALA A 68 26.27 -22.24 2.48
N GLU A 69 25.91 -22.27 1.19
CA GLU A 69 26.34 -23.34 0.29
C GLU A 69 27.86 -23.25 0.13
N LYS A 70 28.52 -24.20 0.79
CA LYS A 70 29.96 -24.41 0.74
C LYS A 70 30.24 -25.34 -0.44
N ASN A 71 30.95 -24.81 -1.44
CA ASN A 71 31.65 -25.46 -2.56
C ASN A 71 30.75 -26.06 -3.65
N THR A 72 30.98 -25.76 -4.93
CA THR A 72 32.00 -26.46 -5.74
C THR A 72 32.13 -25.80 -7.11
N LYS A 73 33.34 -25.85 -7.68
CA LYS A 73 33.65 -25.35 -9.02
C LYS A 73 32.90 -26.19 -10.07
N THR A 74 31.87 -25.62 -10.68
CA THR A 74 31.44 -26.02 -12.03
C THR A 74 31.35 -24.78 -12.89
N SER A 75 32.29 -24.72 -13.83
CA SER A 75 32.33 -23.78 -14.93
C SER A 75 31.12 -24.05 -15.83
N GLU A 76 30.05 -23.29 -15.65
CA GLU A 76 28.98 -23.17 -16.63
C GLU A 76 28.82 -21.70 -16.98
N LYS A 77 28.99 -21.38 -18.27
CA LYS A 77 28.71 -20.07 -18.82
C LYS A 77 27.21 -19.82 -18.62
N SER A 78 26.84 -19.10 -17.57
CA SER A 78 25.46 -18.58 -17.42
C SER A 78 25.11 -17.83 -18.70
N THR A 79 24.07 -18.28 -19.37
CA THR A 79 23.58 -17.58 -20.57
C THR A 79 23.05 -16.20 -20.17
N GLU A 80 23.17 -15.18 -21.03
CA GLU A 80 22.71 -13.82 -20.72
C GLU A 80 21.22 -13.78 -20.33
N ALA A 81 20.42 -14.72 -20.85
CA ALA A 81 19.01 -14.88 -20.50
C ALA A 81 18.78 -15.31 -19.04
N GLU A 82 19.61 -16.21 -18.49
CA GLU A 82 19.50 -16.64 -17.09
C GLU A 82 19.93 -15.54 -16.10
N ASP A 83 20.86 -14.66 -16.50
CA ASP A 83 21.25 -13.49 -15.70
C ASP A 83 20.13 -12.44 -15.67
N ASP A 84 19.47 -12.20 -16.80
CA ASP A 84 18.36 -11.24 -16.87
C ASP A 84 17.10 -11.72 -16.14
N ASP A 85 16.74 -13.01 -16.20
CA ASP A 85 15.61 -13.55 -15.43
C ASP A 85 15.85 -13.47 -13.91
N LYS A 86 17.09 -13.67 -13.46
CA LYS A 86 17.48 -13.46 -12.05
C LYS A 86 17.32 -11.99 -11.64
N ARG A 87 17.71 -11.04 -12.48
CA ARG A 87 17.54 -9.61 -12.21
C ARG A 87 16.08 -9.18 -12.18
N TRP A 88 15.24 -9.71 -13.08
CA TRP A 88 13.80 -9.48 -13.04
C TRP A 88 13.17 -10.03 -11.77
N THR A 89 13.53 -11.25 -11.39
CA THR A 89 13.07 -11.85 -10.13
C THR A 89 13.46 -10.98 -8.95
N LEU A 90 14.71 -10.51 -8.90
CA LEU A 90 15.18 -9.64 -7.83
C LEU A 90 14.41 -8.31 -7.79
N LEU A 91 14.21 -7.67 -8.93
CA LEU A 91 13.44 -6.43 -9.03
C LEU A 91 12.02 -6.64 -8.51
N LEU A 92 11.34 -7.70 -8.93
CA LEU A 92 9.98 -8.03 -8.49
C LEU A 92 9.90 -8.27 -6.97
N THR A 93 10.92 -8.89 -6.38
CA THR A 93 11.00 -9.09 -4.91
C THR A 93 11.44 -7.84 -4.14
N SER A 94 11.97 -6.83 -4.82
CA SER A 94 12.45 -5.57 -4.23
C SER A 94 11.39 -4.46 -4.23
N VAL A 95 10.28 -4.68 -4.94
CA VAL A 95 9.20 -3.73 -5.16
C VAL A 95 7.93 -4.22 -4.48
N GLN A 96 7.19 -3.32 -3.86
CA GLN A 96 5.94 -3.67 -3.20
C GLN A 96 4.82 -3.93 -4.21
N LEU A 97 4.13 -5.06 -4.06
CA LEU A 97 2.86 -5.31 -4.72
C LEU A 97 1.74 -4.53 -4.04
N PRO A 98 0.85 -3.87 -4.80
CA PRO A 98 -0.45 -3.44 -4.31
C PRO A 98 -1.24 -4.61 -3.73
N SER A 99 -2.16 -4.35 -2.79
CA SER A 99 -2.86 -5.42 -2.05
C SER A 99 -3.70 -6.35 -2.95
N SER A 100 -4.19 -5.82 -4.07
CA SER A 100 -5.02 -6.53 -5.06
C SER A 100 -4.24 -6.93 -6.33
N GLY A 101 -2.96 -6.58 -6.43
CA GLY A 101 -2.17 -6.73 -7.65
C GLY A 101 -1.57 -8.11 -7.84
N SER A 102 -1.60 -8.63 -9.07
CA SER A 102 -0.88 -9.86 -9.41
C SER A 102 0.60 -9.57 -9.73
N GLN A 103 1.47 -10.56 -9.48
CA GLN A 103 2.88 -10.47 -9.88
C GLN A 103 3.07 -10.28 -11.40
N GLN A 104 2.15 -10.80 -12.21
CA GLN A 104 2.18 -10.65 -13.66
C GLN A 104 1.89 -9.22 -14.10
N GLU A 105 0.94 -8.54 -13.46
CA GLU A 105 0.64 -7.13 -13.71
C GLU A 105 1.82 -6.24 -13.30
N LEU A 106 2.42 -6.52 -12.13
CA LEU A 106 3.63 -5.80 -11.70
C LEU A 106 4.78 -5.96 -12.70
N ARG A 107 5.00 -7.16 -13.21
CA ARG A 107 6.03 -7.41 -14.22
C ARG A 107 5.77 -6.60 -15.50
N LYS A 108 4.55 -6.67 -16.04
CA LYS A 108 4.17 -5.89 -17.23
C LYS A 108 4.33 -4.38 -17.03
N ALA A 109 3.99 -3.89 -15.84
CA ALA A 109 4.14 -2.49 -15.47
C ALA A 109 5.60 -2.04 -15.48
N LEU A 110 6.49 -2.85 -14.90
CA LEU A 110 7.93 -2.60 -14.89
C LEU A 110 8.56 -2.75 -16.28
N GLU A 111 8.13 -3.73 -17.08
CA GLU A 111 8.54 -3.89 -18.48
C GLU A 111 8.16 -2.66 -19.32
N THR A 112 6.94 -2.13 -19.14
CA THR A 112 6.50 -0.91 -19.83
C THR A 112 7.34 0.31 -19.44
N LEU A 113 7.66 0.47 -18.14
CA LEU A 113 8.53 1.54 -17.65
C LEU A 113 9.95 1.43 -18.19
N TRP A 114 10.44 0.20 -18.33
CA TRP A 114 11.75 -0.12 -18.88
C TRP A 114 11.81 0.18 -20.37
N ASP A 115 10.81 -0.23 -21.15
CA ASP A 115 10.72 0.04 -22.59
C ASP A 115 10.72 1.56 -22.88
N GLN A 116 10.07 2.35 -22.02
CA GLN A 116 10.11 3.81 -22.12
C GLN A 116 11.48 4.40 -21.78
N GLU A 117 12.20 3.84 -20.80
CA GLU A 117 13.56 4.28 -20.49
C GLU A 117 14.55 3.91 -21.60
N GLN A 118 14.31 2.78 -22.28
CA GLN A 118 15.09 2.28 -23.41
C GLN A 118 14.84 3.05 -24.70
N GLN A 119 13.64 3.62 -24.91
CA GLN A 119 13.40 4.50 -26.08
C GLN A 119 14.28 5.76 -26.06
N ASP A 120 14.71 6.19 -24.86
CA ASP A 120 15.54 7.39 -24.69
C ASP A 120 17.06 7.10 -24.66
N LYS A 121 17.50 5.82 -24.62
CA LYS A 121 18.93 5.43 -24.48
C LYS A 121 19.25 4.09 -25.15
N ASP A 122 20.42 3.97 -25.78
CA ASP A 122 20.94 2.69 -26.32
C ASP A 122 20.82 1.53 -25.31
N LYS A 123 20.39 0.36 -25.80
CA LYS A 123 20.08 -0.86 -25.02
C LYS A 123 21.19 -1.20 -24.03
N LYS A 124 21.04 -0.74 -22.78
CA LYS A 124 21.88 -1.16 -21.65
C LYS A 124 21.16 -2.24 -20.84
N ARG A 125 21.96 -3.04 -20.14
CA ARG A 125 21.52 -4.06 -19.17
C ARG A 125 20.52 -3.49 -18.16
N LEU A 126 19.62 -4.34 -17.65
CA LEU A 126 18.61 -3.98 -16.65
C LEU A 126 19.23 -3.30 -15.43
N ASN A 127 18.88 -2.03 -15.19
CA ASN A 127 19.31 -1.28 -14.02
C ASN A 127 18.19 -1.26 -12.97
N ILE A 128 18.28 -2.17 -12.00
CA ILE A 128 17.29 -2.40 -10.95
C ILE A 128 17.04 -1.13 -10.12
N ASP A 129 18.10 -0.43 -9.71
CA ASP A 129 17.97 0.76 -8.86
C ASP A 129 17.38 1.98 -9.60
N SER A 130 17.65 2.10 -10.90
CA SER A 130 17.02 3.14 -11.75
C SER A 130 15.53 2.86 -11.90
N LEU A 131 15.19 1.63 -12.30
CA LEU A 131 13.82 1.24 -12.59
C LEU A 131 12.95 1.24 -11.32
N ARG A 132 13.48 0.81 -10.17
CA ARG A 132 12.80 0.91 -8.86
C ARG A 132 12.48 2.35 -8.49
N ARG A 133 13.45 3.27 -8.63
CA ARG A 133 13.22 4.69 -8.32
C ARG A 133 12.19 5.33 -9.25
N LYS A 134 12.21 4.97 -10.54
CA LYS A 134 11.22 5.44 -11.52
C LYS A 134 9.83 4.92 -11.18
N PHE A 135 9.72 3.62 -10.91
CA PHE A 135 8.48 2.98 -10.48
C PHE A 135 7.89 3.66 -9.23
N PHE A 136 8.73 3.93 -8.23
CA PHE A 136 8.28 4.65 -7.04
C PHE A 136 7.83 6.09 -7.36
N SER A 137 8.59 6.81 -8.17
CA SER A 137 8.22 8.17 -8.56
C SER A 137 6.85 8.21 -9.23
N GLU A 138 6.53 7.23 -10.07
CA GLU A 138 5.21 7.14 -10.71
C GLU A 138 4.09 6.84 -9.69
N ARG A 139 4.32 5.95 -8.73
CA ARG A 139 3.37 5.69 -7.63
C ARG A 139 3.09 6.93 -6.80
N ARG A 140 4.14 7.67 -6.45
CA ARG A 140 4.01 8.91 -5.70
C ARG A 140 3.24 9.97 -6.51
N ASN A 141 3.55 10.11 -7.80
CA ASN A 141 2.82 11.03 -8.68
C ASN A 141 1.35 10.63 -8.81
N PHE A 142 1.05 9.33 -8.85
CA PHE A 142 -0.32 8.80 -8.89
C PHE A 142 -1.15 9.26 -7.69
N PHE A 143 -0.61 9.15 -6.47
CA PHE A 143 -1.30 9.66 -5.27
C PHE A 143 -1.39 11.18 -5.27
N ALA A 144 -0.28 11.85 -5.57
CA ALA A 144 -0.20 13.30 -5.53
C ALA A 144 -1.23 13.97 -6.46
N VAL A 145 -1.37 13.49 -7.70
CA VAL A 145 -2.35 14.05 -8.64
C VAL A 145 -3.77 13.92 -8.12
N ARG A 146 -4.16 12.75 -7.59
CA ARG A 146 -5.52 12.53 -7.07
C ARG A 146 -5.81 13.38 -5.83
N ILE A 147 -4.82 13.53 -4.95
CA ILE A 147 -4.92 14.44 -3.80
C ILE A 147 -5.12 15.88 -4.27
N GLU A 148 -4.32 16.36 -5.24
CA GLU A 148 -4.48 17.71 -5.76
C GLU A 148 -5.80 17.90 -6.53
N LEU A 149 -6.29 16.90 -7.24
CA LEU A 149 -7.62 16.94 -7.89
C LEU A 149 -8.72 17.16 -6.86
N LEU A 150 -8.73 16.38 -5.77
CA LEU A 150 -9.70 16.54 -4.68
C LEU A 150 -9.57 17.90 -3.97
N ARG A 151 -8.36 18.45 -3.84
CA ARG A 151 -8.15 19.79 -3.28
C ARG A 151 -8.64 20.89 -4.23
N ALA A 152 -8.34 20.77 -5.51
CA ALA A 152 -8.77 21.71 -6.55
C ALA A 152 -10.30 21.72 -6.70
N ALA A 153 -10.94 20.55 -6.73
CA ALA A 153 -12.39 20.41 -6.78
C ALA A 153 -13.09 21.08 -5.57
N ARG A 154 -12.46 21.05 -4.39
CA ARG A 154 -13.00 21.70 -3.18
C ARG A 154 -12.78 23.21 -3.12
N ASN A 155 -11.86 23.74 -3.93
CA ASN A 155 -11.55 25.17 -3.94
C ASN A 155 -12.21 25.85 -5.15
N GLN A 156 -13.36 26.48 -4.93
CA GLN A 156 -14.12 27.19 -5.98
C GLN A 156 -13.33 28.31 -6.67
N GLN A 157 -12.28 28.83 -6.03
CA GLN A 157 -11.41 29.87 -6.62
C GLN A 157 -10.31 29.28 -7.51
N HIS A 158 -10.16 27.96 -7.53
CA HIS A 158 -9.14 27.30 -8.34
C HIS A 158 -9.53 27.37 -9.83
N PRO A 159 -8.62 27.80 -10.74
CA PRO A 159 -8.94 27.94 -12.16
C PRO A 159 -9.50 26.67 -12.81
N ASN A 160 -9.08 25.52 -12.31
CA ASN A 160 -9.43 24.20 -12.83
C ASN A 160 -10.43 23.45 -11.92
N ALA A 161 -11.17 24.15 -11.05
CA ALA A 161 -12.07 23.53 -10.06
C ALA A 161 -13.13 22.65 -10.71
N GLN A 162 -13.81 23.16 -11.75
CA GLN A 162 -14.87 22.42 -12.45
C GLN A 162 -14.35 21.15 -13.13
N ALA A 163 -13.26 21.25 -13.88
CA ALA A 163 -12.64 20.07 -14.51
C ALA A 163 -12.16 19.05 -13.46
N ALA A 164 -11.63 19.52 -12.33
CA ALA A 164 -11.22 18.64 -11.24
C ALA A 164 -12.42 17.95 -10.57
N GLU A 165 -13.55 18.65 -10.40
CA GLU A 165 -14.79 18.09 -9.87
C GLU A 165 -15.34 16.98 -10.78
N GLU A 166 -15.41 17.24 -12.09
CA GLU A 166 -15.85 16.23 -13.08
C GLU A 166 -14.94 14.98 -13.07
N VAL A 167 -13.61 15.17 -13.01
CA VAL A 167 -12.66 14.05 -12.90
C VAL A 167 -12.86 13.27 -11.60
N VAL A 168 -13.04 13.96 -10.46
CA VAL A 168 -13.25 13.32 -9.16
C VAL A 168 -14.55 12.52 -9.16
N ASP A 169 -15.64 13.07 -9.71
CA ASP A 169 -16.92 12.38 -9.79
C ASP A 169 -16.83 11.09 -10.61
N GLU A 170 -16.11 11.10 -11.73
CA GLU A 170 -15.86 9.89 -12.52
C GLU A 170 -15.05 8.85 -11.72
N LEU A 171 -13.99 9.27 -11.02
CA LEU A 171 -13.21 8.36 -10.18
C LEU A 171 -14.04 7.76 -9.02
N LEU A 172 -14.95 8.54 -8.44
CA LEU A 172 -15.86 8.04 -7.40
C LEU A 172 -16.84 7.01 -7.96
N LYS A 173 -17.42 7.26 -9.14
CA LYS A 173 -18.28 6.28 -9.84
C LYS A 173 -17.55 4.98 -10.17
N GLU A 174 -16.24 5.04 -10.41
CA GLU A 174 -15.37 3.88 -10.62
C GLU A 174 -15.02 3.10 -9.34
N GLY A 175 -15.53 3.50 -8.17
CA GLY A 175 -15.28 2.79 -6.92
C GLY A 175 -13.91 3.09 -6.30
N LEU A 176 -13.39 4.31 -6.50
CA LEU A 176 -12.14 4.75 -5.88
C LEU A 176 -12.18 4.60 -4.35
N ARG A 177 -13.33 4.84 -3.72
CA ARG A 177 -13.49 4.75 -2.26
C ARG A 177 -13.21 3.34 -1.75
N GLU A 178 -13.87 2.34 -2.34
CA GLU A 178 -13.77 0.93 -1.96
C GLU A 178 -12.35 0.42 -2.19
N ALA A 179 -11.77 0.77 -3.35
CA ALA A 179 -10.39 0.40 -3.66
C ALA A 179 -9.38 0.93 -2.63
N LEU A 180 -9.53 2.18 -2.18
CA LEU A 180 -8.65 2.77 -1.17
C LEU A 180 -8.84 2.16 0.22
N LEU A 181 -10.07 1.78 0.58
CA LEU A 181 -10.37 1.10 1.85
C LEU A 181 -9.75 -0.30 1.89
N ASP A 182 -9.86 -1.05 0.80
CA ASP A 182 -9.26 -2.38 0.69
C ASP A 182 -7.74 -2.31 0.66
N GLU A 183 -7.15 -1.35 -0.05
CA GLU A 183 -5.70 -1.14 -0.05
C GLU A 183 -5.18 -0.79 1.34
N MET A 184 -5.82 0.16 2.04
CA MET A 184 -5.40 0.53 3.39
C MET A 184 -5.43 -0.69 4.33
N HIS A 185 -6.46 -1.53 4.21
CA HIS A 185 -6.53 -2.76 5.01
C HIS A 185 -5.51 -3.81 4.59
N GLY A 186 -5.26 -4.01 3.30
CA GLY A 186 -4.36 -5.04 2.79
C GLY A 186 -2.90 -4.82 3.18
N ARG A 187 -2.47 -3.57 3.32
CA ARG A 187 -1.05 -3.24 3.59
C ARG A 187 -0.56 -3.57 5.01
N GLN A 188 -1.43 -4.05 5.90
CA GLN A 188 -1.01 -4.58 7.21
C GLN A 188 -0.40 -6.00 7.16
N PHE A 189 -0.56 -6.71 6.03
CA PHE A 189 -0.10 -8.11 5.87
C PHE A 189 1.17 -8.22 5.01
N TYR A 190 1.99 -7.17 4.99
CA TYR A 190 3.12 -7.07 4.07
C TYR A 190 4.36 -7.83 4.55
N GLN A 191 5.15 -8.33 3.61
CA GLN A 191 6.44 -8.97 3.85
C GLN A 191 7.57 -8.08 3.34
N PRO A 192 8.56 -7.70 4.18
CA PRO A 192 9.69 -6.88 3.76
C PRO A 192 10.35 -7.41 2.48
N PRO A 193 10.75 -6.51 1.56
CA PRO A 193 11.38 -6.90 0.31
C PRO A 193 12.75 -7.54 0.52
N ARG A 194 13.24 -8.21 -0.52
CA ARG A 194 14.62 -8.71 -0.57
C ARG A 194 15.46 -7.82 -1.47
N PHE A 195 16.66 -7.50 -1.00
CA PHE A 195 17.69 -6.83 -1.77
C PHE A 195 18.89 -7.76 -1.92
N ALA A 196 19.65 -7.59 -3.00
CA ALA A 196 20.97 -8.20 -3.14
C ALA A 196 22.05 -7.11 -3.10
N GLY A 197 23.15 -7.42 -2.44
CA GLY A 197 24.32 -6.56 -2.36
C GLY A 197 25.25 -7.00 -1.23
N VAL A 198 26.04 -6.07 -0.73
CA VAL A 198 26.91 -6.30 0.43
C VAL A 198 26.60 -5.23 1.47
N GLY A 199 26.17 -5.65 2.66
CA GLY A 199 26.09 -4.87 3.89
C GLY A 199 25.49 -3.47 3.75
N THR A 200 26.34 -2.48 3.46
CA THR A 200 25.94 -1.07 3.33
C THR A 200 24.95 -0.83 2.19
N ALA A 201 25.15 -1.45 1.02
CA ALA A 201 24.28 -1.21 -0.14
C ALA A 201 22.86 -1.78 0.08
N GLU A 202 22.78 -2.99 0.66
CA GLU A 202 21.51 -3.62 1.03
C GLU A 202 20.79 -2.83 2.10
N ARG A 203 21.51 -2.38 3.14
CA ARG A 203 20.94 -1.54 4.19
C ARG A 203 20.40 -0.23 3.63
N LEU A 204 21.13 0.43 2.72
CA LEU A 204 20.65 1.66 2.08
C LEU A 204 19.41 1.42 1.21
N ALA A 205 19.37 0.30 0.47
CA ALA A 205 18.20 -0.07 -0.32
C ALA A 205 16.97 -0.37 0.57
N LEU A 206 17.18 -1.04 1.70
CA LEU A 206 16.14 -1.31 2.69
C LEU A 206 15.61 -0.02 3.32
N VAL A 207 16.48 0.86 3.81
CA VAL A 207 16.07 2.17 4.38
C VAL A 207 15.31 2.99 3.34
N ALA A 208 15.78 3.02 2.09
CA ALA A 208 15.09 3.74 1.01
C ALA A 208 13.69 3.17 0.75
N TRP A 209 13.54 1.85 0.77
CA TRP A 209 12.25 1.20 0.62
C TRP A 209 11.33 1.41 1.83
N GLU A 210 11.85 1.38 3.05
CA GLU A 210 11.06 1.65 4.25
C GLU A 210 10.50 3.07 4.23
N LEU A 211 11.34 4.06 3.92
CA LEU A 211 10.89 5.45 3.75
C LEU A 211 9.87 5.59 2.62
N GLN A 212 10.08 4.87 1.52
CA GLN A 212 9.15 4.80 0.40
C GLN A 212 7.78 4.33 0.87
N PHE A 213 7.74 3.18 1.54
CA PHE A 213 6.52 2.54 2.01
C PHE A 213 5.77 3.45 2.98
N LEU A 214 6.48 4.10 3.89
CA LEU A 214 5.90 5.04 4.84
C LEU A 214 5.29 6.28 4.15
N GLU A 215 5.97 6.83 3.15
CA GLU A 215 5.47 7.96 2.36
C GLU A 215 4.19 7.58 1.60
N GLU A 216 4.17 6.43 0.93
CA GLU A 216 3.00 5.98 0.19
C GLU A 216 1.79 5.71 1.09
N GLU A 217 2.01 5.18 2.28
CA GLU A 217 0.95 4.98 3.27
C GLU A 217 0.36 6.28 3.79
N ALA A 218 1.21 7.27 4.06
CA ALA A 218 0.75 8.60 4.45
C ALA A 218 -0.10 9.23 3.34
N LEU A 219 0.33 9.10 2.08
CA LEU A 219 -0.41 9.58 0.90
C LEU A 219 -1.73 8.81 0.69
N LEU A 220 -1.74 7.49 0.87
CA LEU A 220 -2.93 6.64 0.77
C LEU A 220 -4.00 7.07 1.78
N ARG A 221 -3.62 7.25 3.06
CA ARG A 221 -4.55 7.66 4.12
C ARG A 221 -5.07 9.07 3.89
N GLU A 222 -4.23 9.98 3.41
CA GLU A 222 -4.62 11.34 3.07
C GLU A 222 -5.63 11.36 1.91
N LEU A 223 -5.35 10.61 0.84
CA LEU A 223 -6.26 10.46 -0.29
C LEU A 223 -7.61 9.87 0.15
N LEU A 224 -7.58 8.80 0.95
CA LEU A 224 -8.79 8.18 1.47
C LEU A 224 -9.62 9.16 2.31
N LEU A 225 -8.98 9.94 3.20
CA LEU A 225 -9.69 10.95 3.99
C LEU A 225 -10.42 11.96 3.10
N LEU A 226 -9.75 12.46 2.05
CA LEU A 226 -10.35 13.39 1.09
C LEU A 226 -11.51 12.75 0.32
N VAL A 227 -11.37 11.50 -0.11
CA VAL A 227 -12.43 10.73 -0.79
C VAL A 227 -13.64 10.50 0.10
N LEU A 228 -13.44 10.20 1.39
CA LEU A 228 -14.54 10.05 2.37
C LEU A 228 -15.28 11.37 2.65
N VAL A 229 -14.61 12.51 2.46
CA VAL A 229 -15.25 13.82 2.54
C VAL A 229 -16.03 14.11 1.25
N ALA A 230 -15.47 13.76 0.09
CA ALA A 230 -16.06 14.02 -1.22
C ALA A 230 -17.28 13.13 -1.53
N SER A 231 -17.20 11.81 -1.30
CA SER A 231 -18.24 10.83 -1.64
C SER A 231 -19.57 11.05 -0.90
N ARG A 232 -19.55 11.63 0.31
CA ARG A 232 -20.72 11.80 1.20
C ARG A 232 -21.51 10.52 1.50
N GLU A 233 -20.99 9.37 1.11
CA GLU A 233 -21.61 8.07 1.33
C GLU A 233 -21.45 7.63 2.79
N LYS A 234 -22.45 6.90 3.29
CA LYS A 234 -22.36 6.29 4.62
C LYS A 234 -21.40 5.11 4.59
N ALA A 235 -20.65 4.92 5.67
CA ALA A 235 -19.85 3.72 5.87
C ALA A 235 -20.67 2.66 6.60
N THR A 236 -20.35 1.39 6.39
CA THR A 236 -20.85 0.32 7.26
C THR A 236 -20.02 0.28 8.54
N LEU A 237 -20.63 -0.14 9.66
CA LEU A 237 -19.89 -0.34 10.91
C LEU A 237 -18.77 -1.36 10.78
N ASP A 238 -18.99 -2.44 10.02
CA ASP A 238 -17.94 -3.42 9.75
C ASP A 238 -16.71 -2.77 9.10
N CYS A 239 -16.92 -1.94 8.07
CA CYS A 239 -15.85 -1.20 7.42
C CYS A 239 -15.15 -0.22 8.37
N ALA A 240 -15.91 0.51 9.19
CA ALA A 240 -15.34 1.47 10.13
C ALA A 240 -14.47 0.78 11.18
N VAL A 241 -14.93 -0.35 11.73
CA VAL A 241 -14.16 -1.17 12.67
C VAL A 241 -12.94 -1.78 11.99
N LYS A 242 -13.10 -2.34 10.78
CA LYS A 242 -12.01 -2.93 9.99
C LYS A 242 -10.85 -1.93 9.84
N ILE A 243 -11.16 -0.69 9.49
CA ILE A 243 -10.16 0.38 9.36
C ILE A 243 -9.60 0.82 10.72
N ALA A 244 -10.41 0.93 11.77
CA ALA A 244 -9.91 1.23 13.11
C ALA A 244 -8.91 0.17 13.62
N LYS A 245 -9.19 -1.11 13.37
CA LYS A 245 -8.28 -2.23 13.64
C LYS A 245 -6.99 -2.11 12.84
N THR A 246 -7.08 -1.78 11.56
CA THR A 246 -5.89 -1.54 10.71
C THR A 246 -5.02 -0.44 11.30
N VAL A 247 -5.59 0.72 11.68
CA VAL A 247 -4.83 1.83 12.26
C VAL A 247 -4.13 1.40 13.56
N HIS A 248 -4.83 0.65 14.42
CA HIS A 248 -4.24 0.12 15.64
C HIS A 248 -3.13 -0.91 15.39
N SER A 249 -3.32 -1.83 14.45
CA SER A 249 -2.32 -2.83 14.09
C SER A 249 -1.05 -2.17 13.55
N TRP A 250 -1.16 -1.02 12.88
CA TRP A 250 -0.02 -0.26 12.43
C TRP A 250 0.85 0.24 13.58
N GLU A 251 0.22 0.78 14.62
CA GLU A 251 0.90 1.26 15.84
C GLU A 251 1.58 0.13 16.63
N VAL A 252 0.89 -1.00 16.79
CA VAL A 252 1.31 -2.06 17.72
C VAL A 252 2.20 -3.12 17.07
N ARG A 253 2.11 -3.29 15.75
CA ARG A 253 2.81 -4.38 15.04
C ARG A 253 3.61 -3.91 13.86
N VAL A 254 2.99 -3.18 12.93
CA VAL A 254 3.64 -2.90 11.62
C VAL A 254 4.89 -2.06 11.78
N PHE A 255 4.89 -1.05 12.67
CA PHE A 255 6.08 -0.24 12.90
C PHE A 255 7.28 -1.08 13.36
N ASP A 256 7.08 -2.00 14.29
CA ASP A 256 8.16 -2.82 14.84
C ASP A 256 8.56 -3.99 13.92
N GLU A 257 7.59 -4.56 13.20
CA GLU A 257 7.83 -5.72 12.32
C GLU A 257 8.46 -5.34 10.97
N ILE A 258 8.15 -4.15 10.43
CA ILE A 258 8.56 -3.77 9.07
C ILE A 258 9.73 -2.78 9.05
N PHE A 259 9.82 -1.86 10.02
CA PHE A 259 10.79 -0.78 9.96
C PHE A 259 11.99 -1.05 10.86
N THR A 260 13.19 -0.89 10.30
CA THR A 260 14.41 -0.93 11.09
C THR A 260 14.48 0.22 12.10
N THR A 261 15.12 -0.04 13.24
CA THR A 261 15.41 0.98 14.27
C THR A 261 16.18 2.18 13.69
N SER A 262 17.04 1.95 12.70
CA SER A 262 17.76 3.02 12.00
C SER A 262 16.83 3.97 11.25
N THR A 263 15.79 3.44 10.58
CA THR A 263 14.83 4.27 9.85
C THR A 263 13.90 4.99 10.82
N LEU A 264 13.41 4.31 11.86
CA LEU A 264 12.55 4.93 12.88
C LEU A 264 13.28 5.99 13.71
N ALA A 265 14.61 5.99 13.76
CA ALA A 265 15.40 7.05 14.38
C ALA A 265 15.51 8.32 13.50
N MET A 266 15.15 8.24 12.21
CA MET A 266 15.22 9.39 11.31
C MET A 266 14.08 10.38 11.60
N PRO A 267 14.35 11.69 11.74
CA PRO A 267 13.29 12.69 12.00
C PRO A 267 12.17 12.69 10.95
N VAL A 268 12.54 12.51 9.68
CA VAL A 268 11.60 12.47 8.56
C VAL A 268 10.67 11.25 8.67
N ALA A 269 11.20 10.09 9.03
CA ALA A 269 10.38 8.90 9.25
C ALA A 269 9.43 9.09 10.44
N GLN A 270 9.90 9.66 11.54
CA GLN A 270 9.07 9.93 12.72
C GLN A 270 7.95 10.94 12.43
N GLU A 271 8.22 11.95 11.63
CA GLU A 271 7.19 12.91 11.19
C GLU A 271 6.15 12.23 10.31
N MET A 272 6.58 11.43 9.33
CA MET A 272 5.66 10.68 8.46
C MET A 272 4.84 9.64 9.24
N ALA A 273 5.46 8.92 10.18
CA ALA A 273 4.79 7.97 11.06
C ALA A 273 3.70 8.67 11.87
N ARG A 274 4.01 9.79 12.54
CA ARG A 274 3.02 10.58 13.28
C ARG A 274 1.88 11.06 12.40
N LYS A 275 2.19 11.59 11.21
CA LYS A 275 1.17 12.04 10.24
C LYS A 275 0.27 10.86 9.82
N LEU A 276 0.87 9.72 9.53
CA LEU A 276 0.18 8.49 9.15
C LEU A 276 -0.79 8.02 10.24
N THR A 277 -0.37 8.05 11.50
CA THR A 277 -1.22 7.74 12.67
C THR A 277 -2.39 8.71 12.78
N GLN A 278 -2.11 10.02 12.76
CA GLN A 278 -3.11 11.06 12.91
C GLN A 278 -4.16 11.03 11.79
N VAL A 279 -3.72 10.94 10.54
CA VAL A 279 -4.63 10.84 9.39
C VAL A 279 -5.41 9.53 9.43
N GLY A 280 -4.77 8.42 9.82
CA GLY A 280 -5.45 7.13 10.03
C GLY A 280 -6.57 7.21 11.07
N MET A 281 -6.32 7.87 12.21
CA MET A 281 -7.34 8.12 13.22
C MET A 281 -8.49 8.97 12.68
N LEU A 282 -8.19 10.02 11.91
CA LEU A 282 -9.22 10.87 11.28
C LEU A 282 -10.07 10.08 10.28
N VAL A 283 -9.47 9.18 9.50
CA VAL A 283 -10.19 8.27 8.59
C VAL A 283 -11.12 7.37 9.40
N ALA A 284 -10.63 6.70 10.45
CA ALA A 284 -11.43 5.81 11.28
C ALA A 284 -12.60 6.54 11.96
N LEU A 285 -12.33 7.71 12.55
CA LEU A 285 -13.36 8.56 13.15
C LEU A 285 -14.38 9.04 12.13
N ARG A 286 -13.94 9.40 10.92
CA ARG A 286 -14.84 9.82 9.84
C ARG A 286 -15.78 8.69 9.44
N LEU A 287 -15.26 7.48 9.27
CA LEU A 287 -16.08 6.29 8.97
C LEU A 287 -17.08 6.01 10.09
N LEU A 288 -16.64 6.03 11.36
CA LEU A 288 -17.52 5.83 12.52
C LEU A 288 -18.61 6.91 12.63
N HIS A 289 -18.30 8.16 12.30
CA HIS A 289 -19.29 9.24 12.30
C HIS A 289 -20.34 9.04 11.19
N THR A 290 -19.97 8.46 10.04
CA THR A 290 -20.89 8.27 8.92
C THR A 290 -21.71 6.99 8.98
N THR A 291 -21.49 6.08 9.94
CA THR A 291 -22.27 4.84 10.09
C THR A 291 -23.72 5.06 10.52
N GLY A 292 -24.10 6.29 10.86
CA GLY A 292 -25.47 6.64 11.25
C GLY A 292 -25.75 6.33 12.72
N ALA A 293 -26.30 7.32 13.42
CA ALA A 293 -26.48 7.25 14.86
C ALA A 293 -27.57 6.24 15.29
N VAL A 294 -27.29 5.56 16.40
CA VAL A 294 -28.21 4.91 17.36
C VAL A 294 -28.53 3.41 17.20
N GLN A 295 -28.71 2.84 15.99
CA GLN A 295 -29.19 1.43 15.90
C GLN A 295 -28.13 0.33 16.01
N GLU A 296 -26.83 0.66 15.90
CA GLU A 296 -25.76 -0.35 15.93
C GLU A 296 -24.91 -0.33 17.20
N HIS A 297 -25.42 0.25 18.31
CA HIS A 297 -24.65 0.37 19.55
C HIS A 297 -24.31 -1.01 20.17
N GLY A 298 -25.24 -1.97 20.08
CA GLY A 298 -24.99 -3.35 20.53
C GLY A 298 -23.97 -4.09 19.67
N ALA A 299 -24.04 -3.90 18.34
CA ALA A 299 -23.06 -4.47 17.41
C ALA A 299 -21.67 -3.84 17.63
N LEU A 300 -21.61 -2.51 17.80
CA LEU A 300 -20.38 -1.80 18.15
C LEU A 300 -19.81 -2.32 19.48
N GLN A 301 -20.63 -2.45 20.53
CA GLN A 301 -20.20 -2.96 21.83
C GLN A 301 -19.68 -4.40 21.74
N GLN A 302 -20.35 -5.28 21.00
CA GLN A 302 -19.91 -6.66 20.80
C GLN A 302 -18.59 -6.72 20.02
N VAL A 303 -18.46 -5.93 18.95
CA VAL A 303 -17.26 -5.89 18.12
C VAL A 303 -16.07 -5.28 18.88
N THR A 304 -16.29 -4.21 19.64
CA THR A 304 -15.29 -3.61 20.53
C THR A 304 -14.87 -4.59 21.64
N LYS A 305 -15.83 -5.30 22.25
CA LYS A 305 -15.54 -6.34 23.25
C LYS A 305 -14.70 -7.46 22.66
N ASN A 306 -15.05 -7.97 21.48
CA ASN A 306 -14.26 -8.99 20.78
C ASN A 306 -12.85 -8.50 20.44
N PHE A 307 -12.70 -7.24 20.02
CA PHE A 307 -11.40 -6.65 19.74
C PHE A 307 -10.50 -6.62 20.99
N PHE A 308 -10.98 -6.06 22.10
CA PHE A 308 -10.20 -6.02 23.34
C PHE A 308 -9.91 -7.40 23.92
N LEU A 309 -10.86 -8.33 23.83
CA LEU A 309 -10.64 -9.72 24.26
C LEU A 309 -9.58 -10.40 23.38
N SER A 310 -9.61 -10.22 22.05
CA SER A 310 -8.60 -10.79 21.15
C SER A 310 -7.18 -10.26 21.41
N GLN A 311 -7.06 -9.01 21.87
CA GLN A 311 -5.76 -8.42 22.26
C GLN A 311 -5.27 -8.95 23.61
N LEU A 312 -6.18 -9.16 24.57
CA LEU A 312 -5.83 -9.69 25.91
C LEU A 312 -5.40 -11.17 25.87
N TYR A 313 -5.92 -11.95 24.93
CA TYR A 313 -5.61 -13.38 24.78
C TYR A 313 -4.64 -13.70 23.61
N GLY A 314 -4.24 -12.71 22.82
CA GLY A 314 -3.44 -12.87 21.59
C GLY A 314 -1.96 -12.53 21.70
N GLY A 315 -1.44 -12.30 22.91
CA GLY A 315 0.00 -12.11 23.13
C GLY A 315 0.79 -13.41 22.95
N PRO A 316 2.08 -13.37 22.52
CA PRO A 316 2.87 -14.57 22.23
C PRO A 316 3.11 -15.53 23.41
N ASP A 317 2.73 -15.14 24.64
CA ASP A 317 2.98 -15.91 25.86
C ASP A 317 1.73 -16.61 26.45
N ALA A 318 0.59 -16.60 25.76
CA ALA A 318 -0.64 -17.22 26.28
C ALA A 318 -0.79 -18.73 25.92
N MET A 319 0.31 -19.44 25.69
CA MET A 319 0.33 -20.90 25.57
C MET A 319 1.41 -21.48 26.48
N SER A 320 1.22 -21.30 27.79
CA SER A 320 1.88 -22.09 28.83
C SER A 320 0.91 -22.31 29.98
N GLU A 321 -0.24 -22.91 29.68
CA GLU A 321 -0.97 -23.68 30.68
C GLU A 321 -0.48 -25.13 30.60
N GLU A 322 0.58 -25.43 31.34
CA GLU A 322 0.77 -26.79 31.82
C GLU A 322 -0.39 -27.12 32.77
N PRO A 323 -1.03 -28.30 32.66
CA PRO A 323 -2.10 -28.67 33.56
C PRO A 323 -1.48 -29.12 34.89
N VAL A 324 -1.33 -28.19 35.85
CA VAL A 324 -0.97 -28.58 37.22
C VAL A 324 -2.22 -29.13 37.90
N ALA A 325 -2.12 -30.41 38.24
CA ALA A 325 -3.18 -31.29 38.69
C ALA A 325 -3.99 -30.79 39.90
N SER A 326 -5.27 -31.16 39.88
CA SER A 326 -6.26 -31.05 40.96
C SER A 326 -5.75 -31.70 42.27
N PRO A 327 -6.06 -31.15 43.45
CA PRO A 327 -5.58 -31.69 44.72
C PRO A 327 -6.33 -32.96 45.09
N VAL A 328 -5.58 -34.05 45.31
CA VAL A 328 -6.09 -35.32 45.81
C VAL A 328 -6.60 -35.14 47.25
N THR A 329 -7.86 -35.52 47.48
CA THR A 329 -8.52 -35.54 48.79
C THR A 329 -7.95 -36.65 49.67
N GLY A 330 -7.16 -36.28 50.68
CA GLY A 330 -6.72 -37.21 51.73
C GLY A 330 -7.80 -37.38 52.80
N LYS A 331 -8.37 -38.60 52.91
CA LYS A 331 -9.15 -39.01 54.09
C LYS A 331 -8.20 -39.28 55.29
N PRO A 332 -8.65 -39.03 56.53
CA PRO A 332 -7.84 -39.30 57.71
C PRO A 332 -7.82 -40.80 58.02
N ARG A 333 -6.65 -41.34 58.35
CA ARG A 333 -6.54 -42.64 59.01
C ARG A 333 -6.61 -42.43 60.53
N LYS A 334 -7.33 -43.35 61.16
CA LYS A 334 -7.42 -43.57 62.61
C LYS A 334 -6.06 -43.78 63.26
#